data_AF-A0A9D5M9Y3-F1
#
_entry.id   AF-A0A9D5M9Y3-F1
#
_cell.length_a   1.000
_cell.length_b   1.000
_cell.length_c   1.000
_cell.angle_alpha   90.00
_cell.angle_beta   90.00
_cell.angle_gamma   90.00
#
_symmetry.space_group_name_H-M   'P 1'
#
loop_
_entity.id
_entity.type
_entity.pdbx_description
1 polymer ?
#
loop_
_entity_poly.entity_id
_entity_poly.type
_entity_poly.pdbx_seq_one_letter_code
_entity_poly.pdbx_strand_id
1 'polypeptide(L)'
;MSSPFANAGAVSVSAAITSAVNAASRRFKAIEIPPEMHMSSQLRFILAHRNGTVNVVLLNYHRKIVEFPICSRAVHAFRAIMDLFLQSTSSSVILTIDVIERWSCAMGFFGNMMNNYMYGKAGQKDYTISDMPKNRFELFGAVFKVNWGALFGMNLLYMVFWLPAVIWSFIALLPLTDEAALMGASVQSYISTWLMLLIPCILITGPFTAGATYVVRNWARDQHSFFWSDFWEAVRNNWKQSLVVSLISGVMPFLTYIGFVFYSSMLAQSVVWVVPLGMLLMIAMVWNLVEMVIYMMMVTYDLSVKNLLRNSILITLGSLPRAIGVRLLTLVVPAIALGLALIVPSIQLHVLLVLVLLYFVFLVAFNMLITCSYANAICEKYLNERIEGAETNIGLRPEDWDDTVYLPEDDED
;
A
#
# COMPACT_ATOMS: atom_id res chain seq x y z
N MET A 1 39.18 22.91 -38.13
CA MET A 1 38.86 24.25 -37.60
C MET A 1 37.67 24.10 -36.66
N SER A 2 37.96 24.02 -35.37
CA SER A 2 36.99 23.97 -34.28
C SER A 2 36.30 25.33 -34.14
N SER A 3 34.97 25.35 -34.12
CA SER A 3 34.18 26.58 -34.06
C SER A 3 34.25 27.23 -32.66
N PRO A 4 34.28 28.57 -32.55
CA PRO A 4 34.54 29.28 -31.29
C PRO A 4 33.34 29.38 -30.34
N PHE A 5 32.20 28.75 -30.66
CA PHE A 5 30.94 28.95 -29.93
C PHE A 5 30.80 28.14 -28.63
N ALA A 6 31.65 27.14 -28.40
CA ALA A 6 31.56 26.29 -27.20
C ALA A 6 32.18 26.92 -25.93
N ASN A 7 33.14 27.84 -26.08
CA ASN A 7 33.87 28.41 -24.94
C ASN A 7 33.25 29.67 -24.33
N ALA A 8 32.31 30.34 -25.01
CA ALA A 8 31.65 31.53 -24.45
C ALA A 8 30.56 31.17 -23.42
N GLY A 9 29.87 30.03 -23.59
CA GLY A 9 28.80 29.57 -22.70
C GLY A 9 29.31 29.00 -21.36
N ALA A 10 30.44 28.30 -21.37
CA ALA A 10 31.01 27.72 -20.13
C ALA A 10 31.58 28.80 -19.19
N VAL A 11 32.13 29.89 -19.75
CA VAL A 11 32.69 31.01 -18.97
C VAL A 11 31.57 31.85 -18.33
N SER A 12 30.42 32.03 -18.99
CA SER A 12 29.29 32.80 -18.42
C SER A 12 28.60 32.07 -17.27
N VAL A 13 28.50 30.73 -17.34
CA VAL A 13 27.91 29.90 -16.28
C VAL A 13 28.79 29.86 -15.03
N SER A 14 30.11 29.74 -15.18
CA SER A 14 31.05 29.74 -14.05
C SER A 14 31.09 31.10 -13.32
N ALA A 15 31.02 32.20 -14.07
CA ALA A 15 30.93 33.55 -13.51
C ALA A 15 29.60 33.81 -12.78
N ALA A 16 28.49 33.30 -13.32
CA ALA A 16 27.16 33.39 -12.70
C ALA A 16 27.07 32.60 -11.39
N ILE A 17 27.65 31.39 -11.34
CA ILE A 17 27.71 30.56 -10.12
C ILE A 17 28.57 31.23 -9.05
N THR A 18 29.73 31.78 -9.42
CA THR A 18 30.63 32.47 -8.48
C THR A 18 29.99 33.76 -7.92
N SER A 19 29.23 34.48 -8.75
CA SER A 19 28.41 35.64 -8.35
C SER A 19 27.32 35.24 -7.35
N ALA A 20 26.57 34.17 -7.65
CA ALA A 20 25.47 33.68 -6.81
C ALA A 20 25.96 33.18 -5.43
N VAL A 21 27.09 32.47 -5.39
CA VAL A 21 27.72 32.01 -4.13
C VAL A 21 28.19 33.20 -3.28
N ASN A 22 28.77 34.22 -3.90
CA ASN A 22 29.19 35.44 -3.20
C ASN A 22 28.01 36.32 -2.73
N ALA A 23 26.86 36.26 -3.41
CA ALA A 23 25.63 36.92 -2.99
C ALA A 23 24.95 36.17 -1.82
N ALA A 24 24.95 34.83 -1.85
CA ALA A 24 24.43 33.99 -0.77
C ALA A 24 25.26 34.14 0.52
N SER A 25 26.59 34.18 0.40
CA SER A 25 27.51 34.43 1.52
C SER A 25 27.28 35.80 2.20
N ARG A 26 26.96 36.83 1.39
CA ARG A 26 26.61 38.17 1.92
C ARG A 26 25.26 38.20 2.63
N ARG A 27 24.26 37.44 2.16
CA ARG A 27 22.94 37.34 2.82
C ARG A 27 23.01 36.57 4.14
N PHE A 28 23.85 35.55 4.26
CA PHE A 28 24.05 34.84 5.54
C PHE A 28 24.79 35.66 6.59
N LYS A 29 25.63 36.63 6.18
CA LYS A 29 26.28 37.58 7.09
C LYS A 29 25.36 38.70 7.62
N ALA A 30 24.18 38.88 7.03
CA ALA A 30 23.25 39.97 7.34
C ALA A 30 22.13 39.58 8.32
N ILE A 31 22.15 38.37 8.88
CA ILE A 31 21.23 37.97 9.95
C ILE A 31 21.81 38.51 11.26
N GLU A 32 21.48 39.76 11.59
CA GLU A 32 21.74 40.35 12.91
C GLU A 32 20.80 39.71 13.95
N ILE A 33 21.39 39.19 15.02
CA ILE A 33 20.72 38.56 16.16
C ILE A 33 20.35 39.68 17.16
N PRO A 34 19.10 39.77 17.68
CA PRO A 34 18.75 40.76 18.70
C PRO A 34 19.54 40.52 20.00
N PRO A 35 19.94 41.57 20.73
CA PRO A 35 20.92 41.46 21.80
C PRO A 35 20.22 41.18 23.13
N GLU A 36 19.95 39.92 23.47
CA GLU A 36 19.69 39.53 24.85
C GLU A 36 19.81 38.00 25.03
N MET A 37 21.06 37.52 25.11
CA MET A 37 21.45 36.36 25.94
C MET A 37 22.97 36.14 25.86
N HIS A 38 23.66 36.40 26.96
CA HIS A 38 25.10 36.22 27.11
C HIS A 38 25.52 34.74 27.06
N MET A 39 26.01 34.33 25.89
CA MET A 39 27.26 33.61 25.60
C MET A 39 27.76 32.47 26.53
N SER A 40 27.70 31.22 26.05
CA SER A 40 28.88 30.30 25.99
C SER A 40 28.66 29.09 25.05
N SER A 41 28.58 29.33 23.74
CA SER A 41 28.58 28.23 22.75
C SER A 41 29.11 28.74 21.40
N GLN A 42 30.35 28.39 21.06
CA GLN A 42 30.95 28.71 19.77
C GLN A 42 30.86 27.50 18.83
N LEU A 43 29.86 27.50 17.95
CA LEU A 43 29.83 26.66 16.76
C LEU A 43 30.88 27.21 15.77
N ARG A 44 31.98 26.48 15.52
CA ARG A 44 32.94 26.84 14.45
C ARG A 44 32.69 25.99 13.23
N PHE A 45 32.27 26.61 12.13
CA PHE A 45 32.30 26.02 10.80
C PHE A 45 33.70 26.22 10.20
N ILE A 46 34.46 25.14 9.97
CA ILE A 46 35.71 25.19 9.21
C ILE A 46 35.46 24.53 7.86
N LEU A 47 35.40 25.33 6.80
CA LEU A 47 35.43 24.86 5.42
C LEU A 47 36.88 24.58 5.03
N ALA A 48 37.28 23.32 4.95
CA ALA A 48 38.58 22.92 4.43
C ALA A 48 38.46 22.57 2.93
N HIS A 49 39.22 23.27 2.09
CA HIS A 49 39.24 23.06 0.64
C HIS A 49 40.48 22.24 0.24
N ARG A 50 40.29 20.97 -0.15
CA ARG A 50 41.34 20.18 -0.82
C ARG A 50 40.71 19.25 -1.86
N ASN A 51 41.14 19.41 -3.11
CA ASN A 51 40.84 18.56 -4.28
C ASN A 51 39.35 18.27 -4.58
N GLY A 52 38.55 19.32 -4.79
CA GLY A 52 37.33 19.22 -5.61
C GLY A 52 36.12 18.51 -5.00
N THR A 53 36.18 18.09 -3.74
CA THR A 53 35.02 17.56 -2.98
C THR A 53 34.79 18.37 -1.71
N VAL A 54 33.58 18.91 -1.54
CA VAL A 54 33.15 19.57 -0.30
C VAL A 54 32.64 18.50 0.66
N ASN A 55 33.42 18.17 1.68
CA ASN A 55 32.99 17.30 2.77
C ASN A 55 32.53 18.14 3.96
N VAL A 56 31.29 17.93 4.41
CA VAL A 56 30.76 18.50 5.66
C VAL A 56 30.99 17.48 6.77
N VAL A 57 31.97 17.74 7.65
CA VAL A 57 32.21 16.89 8.83
C VAL A 57 31.44 17.49 10.01
N LEU A 58 30.40 16.79 10.46
CA LEU A 58 29.70 17.08 11.71
C LEU A 58 30.35 16.27 12.84
N LEU A 59 31.03 16.94 13.77
CA LEU A 59 31.28 16.37 15.09
C LEU A 59 30.17 16.85 16.01
N ASN A 60 29.41 15.91 16.60
CA ASN A 60 28.57 16.26 17.73
C ASN A 60 28.71 15.22 18.85
N TYR A 61 29.11 15.73 20.02
CA TYR A 61 29.20 15.02 21.29
C TYR A 61 27.91 15.29 22.06
N HIS A 62 27.40 14.26 22.74
CA HIS A 62 26.18 14.18 23.55
C HIS A 62 24.83 13.84 22.89
N ARG A 63 24.29 12.71 23.39
CA ARG A 63 23.00 12.07 23.16
C ARG A 63 21.80 13.03 23.23
N LYS A 64 21.02 13.07 22.14
CA LYS A 64 19.55 12.88 22.09
C LYS A 64 19.14 12.83 20.62
N ILE A 65 18.70 11.67 20.17
CA ILE A 65 18.26 11.43 18.78
C ILE A 65 16.85 12.01 18.65
N VAL A 66 16.71 13.12 17.93
CA VAL A 66 15.43 13.58 17.38
C VAL A 66 15.54 13.39 15.87
N GLU A 67 15.00 12.29 15.37
CA GLU A 67 14.91 12.00 13.94
C GLU A 67 13.77 12.82 13.32
N PHE A 68 14.13 13.87 12.58
CA PHE A 68 13.21 14.50 11.63
C PHE A 68 13.27 13.73 10.30
N PRO A 69 12.13 13.42 9.64
CA PRO A 69 12.15 12.68 8.39
C PRO A 69 12.90 13.45 7.30
N ILE A 70 13.83 12.75 6.66
CA ILE A 70 14.76 13.20 5.61
C ILE A 70 14.07 13.93 4.44
N CYS A 71 12.77 13.69 4.23
CA CYS A 71 11.98 14.32 3.17
C CYS A 71 11.87 15.85 3.27
N SER A 72 11.76 16.44 4.47
CA SER A 72 11.52 17.90 4.58
C SER A 72 12.74 18.73 4.17
N ARG A 73 13.94 18.35 4.61
CA ARG A 73 15.18 19.09 4.29
C ARG A 73 15.61 18.91 2.83
N ALA A 74 15.39 17.73 2.25
CA ALA A 74 15.67 17.50 0.83
C ALA A 74 14.76 18.33 -0.09
N VAL A 75 13.50 18.51 0.27
CA VAL A 75 12.52 19.31 -0.50
C VAL A 75 12.82 20.80 -0.41
N HIS A 76 13.19 21.33 0.76
CA HIS A 76 13.61 22.73 0.89
C HIS A 76 14.94 23.02 0.16
N ALA A 77 15.89 22.07 0.18
CA ALA A 77 17.13 22.18 -0.57
C ALA A 77 16.89 22.13 -2.09
N PHE A 78 16.00 21.25 -2.56
CA PHE A 78 15.62 21.16 -3.96
C PHE A 78 14.87 22.41 -4.45
N ARG A 79 13.99 22.99 -3.61
CA ARG A 79 13.29 24.26 -3.87
C ARG A 79 14.28 25.42 -4.04
N ALA A 80 15.25 25.54 -3.14
CA ALA A 80 16.28 26.57 -3.21
C ALA A 80 17.21 26.43 -4.42
N ILE A 81 17.51 25.19 -4.84
CA ILE A 81 18.32 24.89 -6.03
C ILE A 81 17.55 25.21 -7.32
N MET A 82 16.23 24.95 -7.35
CA MET A 82 15.38 25.24 -8.50
C MET A 82 15.12 26.74 -8.66
N ASP A 83 14.91 27.48 -7.56
CA ASP A 83 14.73 28.94 -7.57
C ASP A 83 15.95 29.68 -8.13
N LEU A 84 17.16 29.13 -7.92
CA LEU A 84 18.41 29.64 -8.50
C LEU A 84 18.55 29.35 -10.01
N PHE A 85 17.85 28.32 -10.51
CA PHE A 85 17.88 27.94 -11.93
C PHE A 85 16.85 28.72 -12.78
N LEU A 86 15.88 29.39 -12.13
CA LEU A 86 14.66 29.94 -12.76
C LEU A 86 14.73 31.43 -13.17
N GLN A 87 15.91 32.03 -13.27
CA GLN A 87 16.06 33.41 -13.82
C GLN A 87 16.17 33.46 -15.35
N SER A 88 15.93 32.35 -16.07
CA SER A 88 16.07 32.28 -17.52
C SER A 88 14.85 31.66 -18.22
N THR A 89 13.96 32.54 -18.70
CA THR A 89 13.03 32.40 -19.85
C THR A 89 11.78 31.48 -19.81
N SER A 90 10.65 32.13 -20.15
CA SER A 90 9.47 31.67 -20.94
C SER A 90 8.29 30.95 -20.26
N SER A 91 7.08 31.28 -20.73
CA SER A 91 5.73 30.97 -20.21
C SER A 91 5.38 29.49 -19.99
N SER A 92 6.21 28.55 -20.46
CA SER A 92 6.14 27.12 -20.13
C SER A 92 6.40 26.83 -18.65
N VAL A 93 7.02 27.77 -17.94
CA VAL A 93 7.40 27.70 -16.52
C VAL A 93 6.20 27.92 -15.56
N ILE A 94 5.17 28.66 -15.99
CA ILE A 94 3.99 28.92 -15.14
C ILE A 94 3.17 27.62 -14.93
N LEU A 95 3.06 26.79 -15.98
CA LEU A 95 2.42 25.47 -15.89
C LEU A 95 3.20 24.50 -15.00
N THR A 96 4.53 24.54 -15.00
CA THR A 96 5.35 23.74 -14.09
C THR A 96 5.29 24.26 -12.66
N ILE A 97 5.19 25.57 -12.42
CA ILE A 97 4.97 26.15 -11.08
C ILE A 97 3.60 25.72 -10.53
N ASP A 98 2.52 25.80 -11.31
CA ASP A 98 1.17 25.37 -10.87
C ASP A 98 1.11 23.88 -10.56
N VAL A 99 1.78 23.05 -11.36
CA VAL A 99 1.90 21.61 -11.10
C VAL A 99 2.75 21.38 -9.86
N ILE A 100 3.89 22.05 -9.69
CA ILE A 100 4.78 21.89 -8.52
C ILE A 100 4.13 22.44 -7.23
N GLU A 101 3.37 23.53 -7.28
CA GLU A 101 2.60 24.04 -6.14
C GLU A 101 1.45 23.09 -5.78
N ARG A 102 0.75 22.51 -6.76
CA ARG A 102 -0.23 21.44 -6.50
C ARG A 102 0.40 20.19 -5.93
N TRP A 103 1.59 19.80 -6.38
CA TRP A 103 2.36 18.68 -5.82
C TRP A 103 2.88 18.99 -4.41
N SER A 104 3.30 20.23 -4.14
CA SER A 104 3.77 20.68 -2.82
C SER A 104 2.60 20.78 -1.82
N CYS A 105 1.43 21.27 -2.26
CA CYS A 105 0.19 21.21 -1.48
C CYS A 105 -0.28 19.77 -1.27
N ALA A 106 -0.16 18.89 -2.26
CA ALA A 106 -0.46 17.47 -2.09
C ALA A 106 0.50 16.82 -1.07
N MET A 107 1.80 17.11 -1.13
CA MET A 107 2.77 16.63 -0.13
C MET A 107 2.53 17.26 1.26
N GLY A 108 2.08 18.51 1.35
CA GLY A 108 1.65 19.14 2.60
C GLY A 108 0.37 18.53 3.17
N PHE A 109 -0.58 18.13 2.30
CA PHE A 109 -1.76 17.35 2.66
C PHE A 109 -1.37 15.96 3.17
N PHE A 110 -0.43 15.26 2.50
CA PHE A 110 0.12 14.00 2.99
C PHE A 110 0.92 14.18 4.29
N GLY A 111 1.66 15.28 4.44
CA GLY A 111 2.39 15.61 5.68
C GLY A 111 1.45 15.86 6.86
N ASN A 112 0.38 16.63 6.66
CA ASN A 112 -0.64 16.87 7.68
C ASN A 112 -1.49 15.62 7.96
N MET A 113 -1.78 14.80 6.95
CA MET A 113 -2.45 13.50 7.12
C MET A 113 -1.56 12.54 7.91
N MET A 114 -0.27 12.48 7.60
CA MET A 114 0.71 11.66 8.33
C MET A 114 0.91 12.18 9.75
N ASN A 115 0.95 13.51 9.95
CA ASN A 115 1.03 14.11 11.29
C ASN A 115 -0.21 13.78 12.14
N ASN A 116 -1.40 13.89 11.55
CA ASN A 116 -2.65 13.48 12.22
C ASN A 116 -2.74 11.96 12.45
N TYR A 117 -2.12 11.15 11.60
CA TYR A 117 -2.01 9.70 11.81
C TYR A 117 -1.04 9.35 12.95
N MET A 118 0.07 10.09 13.07
CA MET A 118 1.11 9.83 14.08
C MET A 118 0.79 10.40 15.46
N TYR A 119 0.08 11.53 15.54
CA TYR A 119 -0.21 12.22 16.81
C TYR A 119 -1.69 12.20 17.22
N GLY A 120 -2.56 11.60 16.41
CA GLY A 120 -4.01 11.67 16.61
C GLY A 120 -4.55 13.08 16.39
N LYS A 121 -5.88 13.22 16.28
CA LYS A 121 -6.51 14.55 16.23
C LYS A 121 -6.52 15.13 17.65
N ALA A 122 -5.87 16.27 17.87
CA ALA A 122 -5.92 16.96 19.15
C ALA A 122 -7.39 17.33 19.50
N GLY A 123 -7.83 16.98 20.71
CA GLY A 123 -9.16 17.30 21.23
C GLY A 123 -10.25 16.24 21.06
N GLN A 124 -9.89 14.97 20.77
CA GLN A 124 -10.87 13.87 20.88
C GLN A 124 -11.03 13.46 22.35
N LYS A 125 -12.27 13.20 22.77
CA LYS A 125 -12.56 12.60 24.09
C LYS A 125 -11.80 11.29 24.21
N ASP A 126 -11.22 11.02 25.39
CA ASP A 126 -10.57 9.76 25.66
C ASP A 126 -11.53 8.59 25.42
N TYR A 127 -11.04 7.55 24.76
CA TYR A 127 -11.82 6.35 24.49
C TYR A 127 -12.23 5.70 25.81
N THR A 128 -13.51 5.78 26.16
CA THR A 128 -14.05 5.07 27.32
C THR A 128 -14.54 3.68 26.90
N ILE A 129 -14.64 2.75 27.84
CA ILE A 129 -15.14 1.40 27.54
C ILE A 129 -16.61 1.44 27.10
N SER A 130 -17.34 2.49 27.47
CA SER A 130 -18.69 2.77 26.98
C SER A 130 -18.77 3.15 25.50
N ASP A 131 -17.65 3.56 24.89
CA ASP A 131 -17.54 3.87 23.45
C ASP A 131 -17.07 2.65 22.64
N MET A 132 -16.72 1.54 23.31
CA MET A 132 -16.26 0.32 22.65
C MET A 132 -17.41 -0.37 21.90
N PRO A 133 -17.18 -0.85 20.66
CA PRO A 133 -18.21 -1.45 19.83
C PRO A 133 -18.77 -2.73 20.45
N LYS A 134 -20.09 -2.91 20.32
CA LYS A 134 -20.80 -4.09 20.86
C LYS A 134 -20.80 -5.26 19.89
N ASN A 135 -20.82 -4.97 18.59
CA ASN A 135 -20.91 -5.96 17.53
C ASN A 135 -19.73 -5.87 16.55
N ARG A 136 -19.38 -6.98 15.89
CA ARG A 136 -18.30 -7.02 14.88
C ARG A 136 -18.53 -6.07 13.69
N PHE A 137 -19.78 -5.79 13.34
CA PHE A 137 -20.12 -4.80 12.30
C PHE A 137 -19.85 -3.36 12.77
N GLU A 138 -20.11 -3.07 14.04
CA GLU A 138 -19.82 -1.78 14.64
C GLU A 138 -18.30 -1.58 14.77
N LEU A 139 -17.59 -2.63 15.16
CA LEU A 139 -16.12 -2.68 15.17
C LEU A 139 -15.55 -2.39 13.78
N PHE A 140 -16.03 -3.08 12.74
CA PHE A 140 -15.60 -2.81 11.36
C PHE A 140 -15.84 -1.34 10.96
N GLY A 141 -17.02 -0.81 11.29
CA GLY A 141 -17.37 0.58 11.00
C GLY A 141 -16.49 1.60 11.74
N ALA A 142 -16.16 1.35 13.00
CA ALA A 142 -15.26 2.17 13.80
C ALA A 142 -13.84 2.16 13.22
N VAL A 143 -13.28 0.95 13.01
CA VAL A 143 -11.95 0.74 12.45
C VAL A 143 -11.80 1.39 11.07
N PHE A 144 -12.81 1.24 10.21
CA PHE A 144 -12.82 1.81 8.88
C PHE A 144 -12.79 3.34 8.90
N LYS A 145 -13.53 3.98 9.81
CA LYS A 145 -13.55 5.44 9.96
C LYS A 145 -12.21 5.97 10.49
N VAL A 146 -11.64 5.29 11.49
CA VAL A 146 -10.36 5.66 12.10
C VAL A 146 -9.23 5.54 11.08
N ASN A 147 -9.19 4.43 10.34
CA ASN A 147 -8.10 4.11 9.43
C ASN A 147 -8.35 4.53 7.97
N TRP A 148 -9.40 5.31 7.69
CA TRP A 148 -9.77 5.69 6.31
C TRP A 148 -8.59 6.26 5.51
N GLY A 149 -7.83 7.20 6.08
CA GLY A 149 -6.64 7.76 5.43
C GLY A 149 -5.46 6.78 5.35
N ALA A 150 -5.27 5.97 6.39
CA ALA A 150 -4.20 4.98 6.44
C ALA A 150 -4.38 3.86 5.40
N LEU A 151 -5.63 3.53 5.04
CA LEU A 151 -5.95 2.59 3.97
C LEU A 151 -5.41 3.06 2.61
N PHE A 152 -5.47 4.36 2.28
CA PHE A 152 -4.85 4.89 1.06
C PHE A 152 -3.33 4.71 1.07
N GLY A 153 -2.69 5.01 2.20
CA GLY A 153 -1.25 4.80 2.37
C GLY A 153 -0.85 3.33 2.21
N MET A 154 -1.61 2.42 2.83
CA MET A 154 -1.41 0.97 2.71
C MET A 154 -1.60 0.47 1.28
N ASN A 155 -2.65 0.96 0.61
CA ASN A 155 -2.93 0.59 -0.77
C ASN A 155 -1.78 1.00 -1.69
N LEU A 156 -1.33 2.27 -1.60
CA LEU A 156 -0.24 2.78 -2.42
C LEU A 156 1.06 2.01 -2.17
N LEU A 157 1.42 1.75 -0.91
CA LEU A 157 2.58 0.95 -0.57
C LEU A 157 2.50 -0.46 -1.18
N TYR A 158 1.35 -1.13 -1.01
CA TYR A 158 1.14 -2.47 -1.54
C TYR A 158 1.20 -2.50 -3.07
N MET A 159 0.63 -1.48 -3.74
CA MET A 159 0.61 -1.38 -5.20
C MET A 159 2.00 -1.21 -5.82
N VAL A 160 2.99 -0.65 -5.11
CA VAL A 160 4.39 -0.57 -5.59
C VAL A 160 4.91 -1.97 -5.94
N PHE A 161 4.61 -2.97 -5.12
CA PHE A 161 5.07 -4.34 -5.33
C PHE A 161 4.28 -5.07 -6.42
N TRP A 162 3.07 -4.60 -6.74
CA TRP A 162 2.26 -5.10 -7.85
C TRP A 162 2.58 -4.46 -9.19
N LEU A 163 3.40 -3.39 -9.25
CA LEU A 163 3.76 -2.71 -10.50
C LEU A 163 4.29 -3.66 -11.58
N PRO A 164 5.16 -4.64 -11.31
CA PRO A 164 5.61 -5.58 -12.33
C PRO A 164 4.45 -6.37 -12.96
N ALA A 165 3.50 -6.83 -12.15
CA ALA A 165 2.32 -7.55 -12.62
C ALA A 165 1.39 -6.64 -13.43
N VAL A 166 1.22 -5.38 -13.01
CA VAL A 166 0.40 -4.38 -13.71
C VAL A 166 1.02 -4.02 -15.07
N ILE A 167 2.32 -3.73 -15.10
CA ILE A 167 3.06 -3.41 -16.33
C ILE A 167 3.00 -4.58 -17.31
N TRP A 168 3.26 -5.80 -16.82
CA TRP A 168 3.16 -7.00 -17.65
C TRP A 168 1.76 -7.20 -18.20
N SER A 169 0.73 -7.03 -17.37
CA SER A 169 -0.66 -7.14 -17.81
C SER A 169 -1.00 -6.10 -18.87
N PHE A 170 -0.53 -4.86 -18.72
CA PHE A 170 -0.74 -3.83 -19.73
C PHE A 170 -0.07 -4.20 -21.06
N ILE A 171 1.19 -4.64 -21.04
CA ILE A 171 1.93 -5.06 -22.24
C ILE A 171 1.23 -6.26 -22.92
N ALA A 172 0.78 -7.24 -22.13
CA ALA A 172 0.11 -8.44 -22.65
C ALA A 172 -1.27 -8.14 -23.26
N LEU A 173 -1.92 -7.04 -22.86
CA LEU A 173 -3.21 -6.60 -23.41
C LEU A 173 -3.05 -5.74 -24.68
N LEU A 174 -1.89 -5.12 -24.93
CA LEU A 174 -1.66 -4.27 -26.12
C LEU A 174 -1.98 -4.97 -27.45
N PRO A 175 -1.54 -6.23 -27.70
CA PRO A 175 -1.87 -6.92 -28.93
C PRO A 175 -3.38 -7.08 -29.14
N LEU A 176 -4.17 -7.23 -28.06
CA LEU A 176 -5.62 -7.43 -28.14
C LEU A 176 -6.40 -6.18 -28.57
N THR A 177 -5.73 -5.03 -28.70
CA THR A 177 -6.32 -3.81 -29.29
C THR A 177 -6.34 -3.85 -30.82
N ASP A 178 -5.56 -4.74 -31.43
CA ASP A 178 -5.57 -4.97 -32.87
C ASP A 178 -6.69 -5.96 -33.22
N GLU A 179 -7.60 -5.57 -34.11
CA GLU A 179 -8.69 -6.42 -34.58
C GLU A 179 -8.17 -7.73 -35.19
N ALA A 180 -6.97 -7.71 -35.80
CA ALA A 180 -6.32 -8.91 -36.33
C ALA A 180 -5.92 -9.91 -35.23
N ALA A 181 -5.62 -9.43 -34.02
CA ALA A 181 -5.20 -10.27 -32.89
C ALA A 181 -6.37 -10.92 -32.15
N LEU A 182 -7.61 -10.44 -32.35
CA LEU A 182 -8.83 -10.98 -31.75
C LEU A 182 -9.31 -12.29 -32.41
N MET A 183 -8.63 -12.77 -33.44
CA MET A 183 -8.97 -14.02 -34.12
C MET A 183 -8.53 -15.27 -33.33
N GLY A 184 -9.43 -15.81 -32.51
CA GLY A 184 -9.44 -17.21 -32.04
C GLY A 184 -8.12 -17.76 -31.49
N ALA A 185 -7.35 -18.44 -32.33
CA ALA A 185 -6.11 -19.15 -31.94
C ALA A 185 -5.02 -18.22 -31.37
N SER A 186 -4.97 -16.96 -31.81
CA SER A 186 -4.03 -15.97 -31.28
C SER A 186 -4.40 -15.54 -29.86
N VAL A 187 -5.69 -15.33 -29.57
CA VAL A 187 -6.19 -14.89 -28.25
C VAL A 187 -5.83 -15.91 -27.16
N GLN A 188 -6.01 -17.20 -27.44
CA GLN A 188 -5.66 -18.26 -26.49
C GLN A 188 -4.16 -18.27 -26.16
N SER A 189 -3.31 -18.08 -27.18
CA SER A 189 -1.86 -17.99 -27.00
C SER A 189 -1.46 -16.77 -26.16
N TYR A 190 -2.09 -15.62 -26.39
CA TYR A 190 -1.83 -14.40 -25.62
C TYR A 190 -2.24 -14.55 -24.15
N ILE A 191 -3.43 -15.10 -23.87
CA ILE A 191 -3.89 -15.34 -22.49
C ILE A 191 -2.97 -16.35 -21.78
N SER A 192 -2.56 -17.42 -22.46
CA SER A 192 -1.62 -18.41 -21.91
C SER A 192 -0.28 -17.77 -21.55
N THR A 193 0.27 -16.94 -22.44
CA THR A 193 1.55 -16.25 -22.22
C THR A 193 1.44 -15.23 -21.08
N TRP A 194 0.32 -14.50 -21.02
CA TRP A 194 0.01 -13.55 -19.95
C TRP A 194 0.01 -14.24 -18.58
N LEU A 195 -0.74 -15.34 -18.43
CA LEU A 195 -0.83 -16.08 -17.17
C LEU A 195 0.50 -16.74 -16.77
N MET A 196 1.27 -17.27 -17.73
CA MET A 196 2.57 -17.89 -17.45
C MET A 196 3.57 -16.90 -16.86
N LEU A 197 3.65 -15.69 -17.42
CA LEU A 197 4.56 -14.64 -16.94
C LEU A 197 4.03 -13.88 -15.72
N LEU A 198 2.73 -14.01 -15.39
CA LEU A 198 2.20 -13.54 -14.11
C LEU A 198 2.69 -14.37 -12.92
N ILE A 199 3.07 -15.63 -13.11
CA ILE A 199 3.55 -16.51 -12.03
C ILE A 199 4.74 -15.88 -11.27
N PRO A 200 5.87 -15.51 -11.92
CA PRO A 200 6.98 -14.87 -11.22
C PRO A 200 6.62 -13.49 -10.67
N CYS A 201 5.70 -12.75 -11.29
CA CYS A 201 5.26 -11.45 -10.76
C CYS A 201 4.49 -11.61 -9.44
N ILE A 202 3.53 -12.54 -9.37
CA ILE A 202 2.76 -12.85 -8.17
C ILE A 202 3.65 -13.49 -7.09
N LEU A 203 4.63 -14.31 -7.50
CA LEU A 203 5.58 -14.92 -6.57
C LEU A 203 6.26 -13.86 -5.69
N ILE A 204 6.73 -12.77 -6.30
CA ILE A 204 7.42 -11.66 -5.62
C ILE A 204 6.48 -10.92 -4.66
N THR A 205 5.17 -10.86 -4.92
CA THR A 205 4.22 -10.13 -4.06
C THR A 205 3.84 -10.86 -2.77
N GLY A 206 4.19 -12.14 -2.63
CA GLY A 206 3.86 -12.97 -1.46
C GLY A 206 4.25 -12.35 -0.12
N PRO A 207 5.54 -12.06 0.12
CA PRO A 207 6.00 -11.45 1.38
C PRO A 207 5.34 -10.11 1.69
N PHE A 208 5.13 -9.28 0.67
CA PHE A 208 4.48 -7.98 0.83
C PHE A 208 2.99 -8.11 1.16
N THR A 209 2.34 -9.16 0.67
CA THR A 209 0.95 -9.49 1.03
C THR A 209 0.86 -9.89 2.50
N ALA A 210 1.81 -10.66 3.01
CA ALA A 210 1.90 -10.97 4.44
C ALA A 210 2.13 -9.71 5.29
N GLY A 211 3.06 -8.84 4.87
CA GLY A 211 3.31 -7.56 5.54
C GLY A 211 2.08 -6.66 5.62
N ALA A 212 1.40 -6.49 4.49
CA ALA A 212 0.18 -5.67 4.42
C ALA A 212 -0.96 -6.28 5.25
N THR A 213 -1.11 -7.61 5.20
CA THR A 213 -2.10 -8.36 5.99
C THR A 213 -1.86 -8.21 7.49
N TYR A 214 -0.61 -8.21 7.97
CA TYR A 214 -0.29 -8.04 9.39
C TYR A 214 -0.82 -6.72 9.94
N VAL A 215 -0.54 -5.61 9.25
CA VAL A 215 -0.94 -4.26 9.68
C VAL A 215 -2.46 -4.11 9.63
N VAL A 216 -3.10 -4.53 8.53
CA VAL A 216 -4.56 -4.41 8.38
C VAL A 216 -5.32 -5.34 9.32
N ARG A 217 -4.75 -6.51 9.66
CA ARG A 217 -5.31 -7.40 10.68
C ARG A 217 -5.26 -6.74 12.06
N ASN A 218 -4.18 -6.04 12.42
CA ASN A 218 -4.10 -5.31 13.69
C ASN A 218 -5.15 -4.20 13.73
N TRP A 219 -5.31 -3.44 12.65
CA TRP A 219 -6.39 -2.46 12.53
C TRP A 219 -7.78 -3.12 12.68
N ALA A 220 -8.01 -4.28 12.05
CA ALA A 220 -9.26 -5.02 12.17
C ALA A 220 -9.57 -5.52 13.59
N ARG A 221 -8.57 -5.57 14.48
CA ARG A 221 -8.70 -5.89 15.91
C ARG A 221 -8.69 -4.65 16.82
N ASP A 222 -8.71 -3.46 16.22
CA ASP A 222 -8.55 -2.17 16.90
C ASP A 222 -7.24 -2.06 17.72
N GLN A 223 -6.20 -2.78 17.29
CA GLN A 223 -4.88 -2.73 17.90
C GLN A 223 -4.01 -1.69 17.19
N HIS A 224 -3.26 -0.91 17.98
CA HIS A 224 -2.29 0.03 17.42
C HIS A 224 -1.22 -0.73 16.63
N SER A 225 -0.92 -0.23 15.44
CA SER A 225 0.11 -0.78 14.57
C SER A 225 0.85 0.35 13.89
N PHE A 226 2.17 0.34 14.02
CA PHE A 226 3.03 1.29 13.35
C PHE A 226 3.16 0.87 11.88
N PHE A 227 2.58 1.67 10.99
CA PHE A 227 2.48 1.38 9.56
C PHE A 227 3.76 0.83 8.91
N TRP A 228 4.93 1.43 9.19
CA TRP A 228 6.17 1.11 8.48
C TRP A 228 6.99 -0.01 9.14
N SER A 229 7.19 0.04 10.46
CA SER A 229 7.99 -0.96 11.17
C SER A 229 7.33 -2.33 11.12
N ASP A 230 6.03 -2.37 11.38
CA ASP A 230 5.27 -3.62 11.50
C ASP A 230 5.15 -4.32 10.14
N PHE A 231 5.01 -3.53 9.07
CA PHE A 231 5.02 -4.04 7.70
C PHE A 231 6.34 -4.77 7.39
N TRP A 232 7.48 -4.12 7.60
CA TRP A 232 8.79 -4.69 7.27
C TRP A 232 9.23 -5.80 8.23
N GLU A 233 8.76 -5.79 9.46
CA GLU A 233 8.93 -6.91 10.39
C GLU A 233 8.15 -8.14 9.92
N ALA A 234 6.86 -7.99 9.61
CA ALA A 234 6.03 -9.08 9.14
C ALA A 234 6.53 -9.69 7.81
N VAL A 235 7.02 -8.87 6.88
CA VAL A 235 7.69 -9.33 5.65
C VAL A 235 8.87 -10.24 5.99
N ARG A 236 9.76 -9.81 6.88
CA ARG A 236 10.98 -10.55 7.23
C ARG A 236 10.72 -11.81 8.04
N ASN A 237 9.67 -11.84 8.84
CA ASN A 237 9.32 -13.00 9.65
C ASN A 237 8.69 -14.11 8.81
N ASN A 238 7.86 -13.76 7.80
CA ASN A 238 7.04 -14.72 7.05
C ASN A 238 7.42 -14.93 5.58
N TRP A 239 8.53 -14.34 5.10
CA TRP A 239 8.89 -14.35 3.67
C TRP A 239 8.90 -15.74 3.02
N LYS A 240 9.44 -16.78 3.69
CA LYS A 240 9.50 -18.14 3.12
C LYS A 240 8.12 -18.76 2.95
N GLN A 241 7.27 -18.65 3.97
CA GLN A 241 5.93 -19.22 3.94
C GLN A 241 5.06 -18.50 2.91
N SER A 242 5.15 -17.18 2.90
CA SER A 242 4.40 -16.31 1.99
C SER A 242 4.76 -16.51 0.52
N LEU A 243 6.02 -16.82 0.22
CA LEU A 243 6.50 -17.13 -1.13
C LEU A 243 5.94 -18.46 -1.64
N VAL A 244 5.84 -19.48 -0.78
CA VAL A 244 5.21 -20.75 -1.16
C VAL A 244 3.72 -20.55 -1.44
N VAL A 245 3.02 -19.77 -0.61
CA VAL A 245 1.60 -19.48 -0.83
C VAL A 245 1.38 -18.68 -2.12
N SER A 246 2.19 -17.64 -2.38
CA SER A 246 2.08 -16.85 -3.60
C SER A 246 2.44 -17.63 -4.87
N LEU A 247 3.38 -18.59 -4.78
CA LEU A 247 3.66 -19.52 -5.88
C LEU A 247 2.41 -20.32 -6.26
N ILE A 248 1.72 -20.87 -5.26
CA ILE A 248 0.48 -21.63 -5.50
C ILE A 248 -0.58 -20.69 -6.10
N SER A 249 -0.78 -19.51 -5.51
CA SER A 249 -1.72 -18.51 -6.04
C SER A 249 -1.41 -18.04 -7.46
N GLY A 250 -0.14 -17.99 -7.87
CA GLY A 250 0.25 -17.67 -9.25
C GLY A 250 0.02 -18.84 -10.21
N VAL A 251 0.32 -20.08 -9.80
CA VAL A 251 0.19 -21.28 -10.64
C VAL A 251 -1.27 -21.71 -10.82
N MET A 252 -2.11 -21.54 -9.80
CA MET A 252 -3.52 -21.95 -9.82
C MET A 252 -4.34 -21.40 -10.99
N PRO A 253 -4.34 -20.09 -11.32
CA PRO A 253 -5.09 -19.57 -12.46
C PRO A 253 -4.54 -20.08 -13.80
N PHE A 254 -3.22 -20.28 -13.91
CA PHE A 254 -2.61 -20.84 -15.12
C PHE A 254 -3.05 -22.29 -15.35
N LEU A 255 -2.97 -23.16 -14.33
CA LEU A 255 -3.43 -24.55 -14.44
C LEU A 255 -4.93 -24.64 -14.71
N THR A 256 -5.72 -23.77 -14.07
CA THR A 256 -7.17 -23.71 -14.30
C THR A 256 -7.47 -23.31 -15.73
N TYR A 257 -6.76 -22.34 -16.29
CA TYR A 257 -6.92 -21.93 -17.68
C TYR A 257 -6.56 -23.03 -18.68
N ILE A 258 -5.39 -23.66 -18.53
CA ILE A 258 -4.96 -24.77 -19.41
C ILE A 258 -5.93 -25.94 -19.31
N GLY A 259 -6.34 -26.32 -18.09
CA GLY A 259 -7.32 -27.38 -17.88
C GLY A 259 -8.70 -27.02 -18.45
N PHE A 260 -9.15 -25.77 -18.32
CA PHE A 260 -10.40 -25.29 -18.89
C PHE A 260 -10.40 -25.42 -20.42
N VAL A 261 -9.36 -24.93 -21.08
CA VAL A 261 -9.19 -25.05 -22.54
C VAL A 261 -9.15 -26.51 -22.98
N PHE A 262 -8.38 -27.35 -22.29
CA PHE A 262 -8.27 -28.77 -22.62
C PHE A 262 -9.61 -29.50 -22.47
N TYR A 263 -10.24 -29.45 -21.29
CA TYR A 263 -11.48 -30.18 -21.06
C TYR A 263 -12.64 -29.62 -21.88
N SER A 264 -12.71 -28.30 -22.11
CA SER A 264 -13.72 -27.72 -22.98
C SER A 264 -13.58 -28.17 -24.44
N SER A 265 -12.36 -28.35 -24.95
CA SER A 265 -12.14 -28.91 -26.29
C SER A 265 -12.59 -30.38 -26.39
N MET A 266 -12.43 -31.15 -25.31
CA MET A 266 -12.83 -32.56 -25.24
C MET A 266 -14.34 -32.75 -25.08
N LEU A 267 -15.08 -31.74 -24.59
CA LEU A 267 -16.55 -31.76 -24.53
C LEU A 267 -17.20 -31.94 -25.90
N ALA A 268 -16.55 -31.47 -26.97
CA ALA A 268 -17.03 -31.69 -28.34
C ALA A 268 -17.05 -33.16 -28.74
N GLN A 269 -16.24 -34.01 -28.09
CA GLN A 269 -16.17 -35.45 -28.35
C GLN A 269 -17.11 -36.24 -27.45
N SER A 270 -17.25 -35.85 -26.18
CA SER A 270 -18.13 -36.53 -25.21
C SER A 270 -18.49 -35.64 -24.02
N VAL A 271 -19.74 -35.73 -23.58
CA VAL A 271 -20.27 -35.01 -22.40
C VAL A 271 -19.63 -35.46 -21.08
N VAL A 272 -18.99 -36.64 -21.05
CA VAL A 272 -18.32 -37.16 -19.84
C VAL A 272 -17.24 -36.20 -19.31
N TRP A 273 -16.64 -35.38 -20.19
CA TRP A 273 -15.62 -34.39 -19.82
C TRP A 273 -16.16 -33.20 -19.01
N VAL A 274 -17.49 -33.08 -18.80
CA VAL A 274 -18.07 -32.08 -17.88
C VAL A 274 -17.62 -32.35 -16.44
N VAL A 275 -17.47 -33.62 -16.05
CA VAL A 275 -17.10 -34.01 -14.68
C VAL A 275 -15.71 -33.47 -14.28
N PRO A 276 -14.61 -33.78 -15.02
CA PRO A 276 -13.30 -33.23 -14.69
C PRO A 276 -13.23 -31.70 -14.84
N LEU A 277 -13.99 -31.10 -15.77
CA LEU A 277 -14.10 -29.64 -15.88
C LEU A 277 -14.72 -29.02 -14.62
N GLY A 278 -15.84 -29.58 -14.14
CA GLY A 278 -16.49 -29.13 -12.91
C GLY A 278 -15.60 -29.27 -11.68
N MET A 279 -14.87 -30.38 -11.56
CA MET A 279 -13.89 -30.60 -10.49
C MET A 279 -12.76 -29.57 -10.51
N LEU A 280 -12.21 -29.26 -11.69
CA LEU A 280 -11.16 -28.25 -11.85
C LEU A 280 -11.64 -26.87 -11.37
N LEU A 281 -12.82 -26.43 -11.82
CA LEU A 281 -13.39 -25.14 -11.44
C LEU A 281 -13.72 -25.09 -9.94
N MET A 282 -14.18 -26.20 -9.36
CA MET A 282 -14.43 -26.30 -7.92
C MET A 282 -13.13 -26.14 -7.11
N ILE A 283 -12.04 -26.80 -7.51
CA ILE A 283 -10.75 -26.67 -6.83
C ILE A 283 -10.23 -25.23 -6.93
N ALA A 284 -10.32 -24.61 -8.11
CA ALA A 284 -9.93 -23.22 -8.32
C ALA A 284 -10.76 -22.26 -7.44
N MET A 285 -12.07 -22.48 -7.36
CA MET A 285 -12.96 -21.71 -6.51
C MET A 285 -12.61 -21.86 -5.02
N VAL A 286 -12.39 -23.08 -4.54
CA VAL A 286 -11.98 -23.32 -3.14
C VAL A 286 -10.66 -22.60 -2.83
N TRP A 287 -9.68 -22.68 -3.72
CA TRP A 287 -8.41 -21.96 -3.54
C TRP A 287 -8.61 -20.44 -3.43
N ASN A 288 -9.45 -19.87 -4.31
CA ASN A 288 -9.80 -18.46 -4.27
C ASN A 288 -10.46 -18.03 -2.94
N LEU A 289 -11.22 -18.93 -2.30
CA LEU A 289 -11.78 -18.68 -0.97
C LEU A 289 -10.75 -18.84 0.15
N VAL A 290 -9.80 -19.77 0.01
CA VAL A 290 -8.71 -19.99 0.98
C VAL A 290 -7.78 -18.78 1.08
N GLU A 291 -7.53 -18.08 -0.02
CA GLU A 291 -6.71 -16.87 -0.06
C GLU A 291 -7.16 -15.79 0.92
N MET A 292 -8.46 -15.70 1.21
CA MET A 292 -9.01 -14.71 2.16
C MET A 292 -8.56 -14.94 3.61
N VAL A 293 -8.19 -16.18 3.97
CA VAL A 293 -7.88 -16.56 5.36
C VAL A 293 -6.41 -16.91 5.54
N ILE A 294 -5.77 -17.50 4.52
CA ILE A 294 -4.42 -18.08 4.63
C ILE A 294 -3.35 -17.08 5.05
N TYR A 295 -3.35 -15.87 4.47
CA TYR A 295 -2.36 -14.84 4.81
C TYR A 295 -2.55 -14.35 6.23
N MET A 296 -3.79 -14.24 6.71
CA MET A 296 -4.06 -13.83 8.10
C MET A 296 -3.60 -14.88 9.10
N MET A 297 -3.87 -16.17 8.83
CA MET A 297 -3.38 -17.24 9.71
C MET A 297 -1.86 -17.33 9.72
N MET A 298 -1.21 -17.10 8.58
CA MET A 298 0.25 -17.09 8.48
C MET A 298 0.89 -16.03 9.38
N VAL A 299 0.29 -14.84 9.46
CA VAL A 299 0.85 -13.75 10.28
C VAL A 299 0.44 -13.82 11.75
N THR A 300 -0.54 -14.65 12.11
CA THR A 300 -1.14 -14.71 13.45
C THR A 300 -0.71 -15.96 14.23
N TYR A 301 -0.56 -17.09 13.55
CA TYR A 301 -0.27 -18.37 14.18
C TYR A 301 1.02 -18.95 13.62
N ASP A 302 1.89 -19.40 14.52
CA ASP A 302 3.14 -20.08 14.16
C ASP A 302 2.86 -21.51 13.67
N LEU A 303 2.52 -21.63 12.40
CA LEU A 303 2.23 -22.90 11.73
C LEU A 303 3.31 -23.25 10.71
N SER A 304 3.57 -24.55 10.53
CA SER A 304 4.34 -25.03 9.38
C SER A 304 3.52 -24.86 8.09
N VAL A 305 4.17 -24.67 6.94
CA VAL A 305 3.48 -24.45 5.64
C VAL A 305 2.44 -25.52 5.33
N LYS A 306 2.74 -26.79 5.65
CA LYS A 306 1.80 -27.91 5.46
C LYS A 306 0.56 -27.78 6.34
N ASN A 307 0.75 -27.43 7.62
CA ASN A 307 -0.34 -27.24 8.56
C ASN A 307 -1.14 -25.98 8.23
N LEU A 308 -0.47 -24.90 7.80
CA LEU A 308 -1.09 -23.67 7.33
C LEU A 308 -2.06 -23.95 6.17
N LEU A 309 -1.62 -24.68 5.14
CA LEU A 309 -2.47 -25.06 4.00
C LEU A 309 -3.62 -25.97 4.41
N ARG A 310 -3.36 -26.98 5.25
CA ARG A 310 -4.41 -27.91 5.69
C ARG A 310 -5.47 -27.19 6.54
N ASN A 311 -5.03 -26.37 7.49
CA ASN A 311 -5.91 -25.66 8.41
C ASN A 311 -6.71 -24.58 7.66
N SER A 312 -6.09 -23.88 6.71
CA SER A 312 -6.78 -22.88 5.91
C SER A 312 -7.89 -23.46 5.05
N ILE A 313 -7.62 -24.58 4.37
CA ILE A 313 -8.63 -25.29 3.58
C ILE A 313 -9.75 -25.78 4.49
N LEU A 314 -9.43 -26.42 5.62
CA LEU A 314 -10.44 -26.97 6.53
C LEU A 314 -11.38 -25.89 7.07
N ILE A 315 -10.81 -24.75 7.50
CA ILE A 315 -11.57 -23.63 8.03
C ILE A 315 -12.46 -23.02 6.94
N THR A 316 -11.93 -22.78 5.74
CA THR A 316 -12.70 -22.23 4.63
C THR A 316 -13.85 -23.14 4.20
N LEU A 317 -13.63 -24.46 4.18
CA LEU A 317 -14.69 -25.44 3.90
C LEU A 317 -15.74 -25.48 5.01
N GLY A 318 -15.33 -25.37 6.28
CA GLY A 318 -16.25 -25.28 7.42
C GLY A 318 -17.08 -24.00 7.44
N SER A 319 -16.64 -22.94 6.77
CA SER A 319 -17.33 -21.64 6.68
C SER A 319 -17.79 -21.28 5.26
N LEU A 320 -17.99 -22.27 4.39
CA LEU A 320 -18.17 -22.08 2.94
C LEU A 320 -19.26 -21.06 2.55
N PRO A 321 -20.49 -21.07 3.12
CA PRO A 321 -21.51 -20.07 2.79
C PRO A 321 -21.08 -18.64 3.12
N ARG A 322 -20.37 -18.46 4.24
CA ARG A 322 -19.87 -17.14 4.67
C ARG A 322 -18.68 -16.71 3.82
N ALA A 323 -17.79 -17.64 3.48
CA ALA A 323 -16.66 -17.37 2.58
C ALA A 323 -17.14 -16.86 1.22
N ILE A 324 -18.13 -17.55 0.63
CA ILE A 324 -18.73 -17.12 -0.63
C ILE A 324 -19.39 -15.75 -0.48
N GLY A 325 -20.17 -15.52 0.58
CA GLY A 325 -20.82 -14.23 0.83
C GLY A 325 -19.82 -13.07 0.92
N VAL A 326 -18.72 -13.23 1.65
CA VAL A 326 -17.67 -12.21 1.76
C VAL A 326 -16.91 -12.03 0.45
N ARG A 327 -16.65 -13.11 -0.29
CA ARG A 327 -16.01 -13.00 -1.61
C ARG A 327 -16.90 -12.23 -2.58
N LEU A 328 -18.20 -12.51 -2.60
CA LEU A 328 -19.17 -11.78 -3.41
C LEU A 328 -19.25 -10.29 -2.99
N LEU A 329 -19.15 -10.00 -1.68
CA LEU A 329 -19.10 -8.61 -1.19
C LEU A 329 -17.93 -7.84 -1.80
N THR A 330 -16.74 -8.44 -1.89
CA THR A 330 -15.56 -7.80 -2.54
C THR A 330 -15.74 -7.58 -4.05
N LEU A 331 -16.69 -8.29 -4.68
CA LEU A 331 -17.00 -8.18 -6.11
C LEU A 331 -18.15 -7.19 -6.42
N VAL A 332 -18.81 -6.61 -5.42
CA VAL A 332 -19.93 -5.67 -5.65
C VAL A 332 -19.48 -4.44 -6.45
N VAL A 333 -18.38 -3.80 -6.06
CA VAL A 333 -17.84 -2.62 -6.75
C VAL A 333 -17.46 -2.92 -8.21
N PRO A 334 -16.65 -3.96 -8.53
CA PRO A 334 -16.36 -4.28 -9.92
C PRO A 334 -17.59 -4.77 -10.69
N ALA A 335 -18.56 -5.44 -10.05
CA ALA A 335 -19.81 -5.86 -10.71
C ALA A 335 -20.67 -4.66 -11.12
N ILE A 336 -20.79 -3.64 -10.26
CA ILE A 336 -21.49 -2.39 -10.60
C ILE A 336 -20.79 -1.67 -11.75
N ALA A 337 -19.46 -1.55 -11.69
CA ALA A 337 -18.69 -0.93 -12.76
C ALA A 337 -18.84 -1.68 -14.10
N LEU A 338 -18.81 -3.02 -14.08
CA LEU A 338 -19.03 -3.84 -15.25
C LEU A 338 -20.47 -3.71 -15.78
N GLY A 339 -21.47 -3.72 -14.90
CA GLY A 339 -22.88 -3.52 -15.29
C GLY A 339 -23.11 -2.17 -15.97
N LEU A 340 -22.56 -1.08 -15.42
CA LEU A 340 -22.62 0.25 -16.02
C LEU A 340 -21.92 0.30 -17.39
N ALA A 341 -20.74 -0.33 -17.51
CA ALA A 341 -20.00 -0.42 -18.76
C ALA A 341 -20.76 -1.19 -19.85
N LEU A 342 -21.54 -2.21 -19.49
CA LEU A 342 -22.34 -2.99 -20.44
C LEU A 342 -23.65 -2.29 -20.84
N ILE A 343 -24.29 -1.55 -19.93
CA ILE A 343 -25.56 -0.85 -20.21
C ILE A 343 -25.33 0.40 -21.06
N VAL A 344 -24.22 1.12 -20.83
CA VAL A 344 -23.91 2.38 -21.52
C VAL A 344 -22.53 2.30 -22.18
N PRO A 345 -22.43 1.79 -23.41
CA PRO A 345 -21.14 1.59 -24.09
C PRO A 345 -20.33 2.90 -24.30
N SER A 346 -21.00 4.05 -24.40
CA SER A 346 -20.35 5.35 -24.60
C SER A 346 -19.46 5.79 -23.43
N ILE A 347 -19.72 5.30 -22.21
CA ILE A 347 -18.93 5.62 -21.01
C ILE A 347 -17.99 4.48 -20.58
N GLN A 348 -17.97 3.37 -21.32
CA GLN A 348 -17.24 2.15 -20.96
C GLN A 348 -15.78 2.41 -20.56
N LEU A 349 -15.04 3.15 -21.39
CA LEU A 349 -13.62 3.45 -21.12
C LEU A 349 -13.44 4.28 -19.84
N HIS A 350 -14.31 5.26 -19.60
CA HIS A 350 -14.25 6.12 -18.42
C HIS A 350 -14.55 5.32 -17.15
N VAL A 351 -15.56 4.44 -17.18
CA VAL A 351 -15.92 3.58 -16.04
C VAL A 351 -14.77 2.61 -15.71
N LEU A 352 -14.15 1.99 -16.72
CA LEU A 352 -13.00 1.11 -16.52
C LEU A 352 -11.79 1.86 -15.97
N LEU A 353 -11.50 3.06 -16.47
CA LEU A 353 -10.40 3.89 -15.96
C LEU A 353 -10.61 4.30 -14.50
N VAL A 354 -11.84 4.69 -14.15
CA VAL A 354 -12.21 4.99 -12.75
C VAL A 354 -12.07 3.75 -11.87
N LEU A 355 -12.48 2.58 -12.35
CA LEU A 355 -12.32 1.33 -11.60
C LEU A 355 -10.85 1.00 -11.35
N VAL A 356 -10.00 1.08 -12.39
CA VAL A 356 -8.55 0.86 -12.26
C VAL A 356 -7.93 1.84 -11.28
N LEU A 357 -8.28 3.12 -11.35
CA LEU A 357 -7.81 4.13 -10.41
C LEU A 357 -8.25 3.82 -8.98
N LEU A 358 -9.51 3.39 -8.79
CA LEU A 358 -10.05 3.04 -7.48
C LEU A 358 -9.31 1.84 -6.87
N TYR A 359 -9.00 0.81 -7.66
CA TYR A 359 -8.14 -0.31 -7.23
C TYR A 359 -6.72 0.16 -6.89
N PHE A 360 -6.13 1.02 -7.72
CA PHE A 360 -4.78 1.51 -7.52
C PHE A 360 -4.63 2.39 -6.27
N VAL A 361 -5.70 3.10 -5.88
CA VAL A 361 -5.64 4.09 -4.81
C VAL A 361 -6.24 3.59 -3.49
N PHE A 362 -7.25 2.71 -3.50
CA PHE A 362 -8.03 2.41 -2.29
C PHE A 362 -8.55 0.97 -2.17
N LEU A 363 -9.10 0.41 -3.24
CA LEU A 363 -10.00 -0.75 -3.15
C LEU A 363 -9.29 -2.04 -2.73
N VAL A 364 -7.99 -2.18 -2.99
CA VAL A 364 -7.22 -3.38 -2.59
C VAL A 364 -7.08 -3.44 -1.07
N ALA A 365 -6.64 -2.34 -0.44
CA ALA A 365 -6.54 -2.25 1.01
C ALA A 365 -7.91 -2.36 1.69
N PHE A 366 -8.96 -1.77 1.10
CA PHE A 366 -10.32 -1.92 1.60
C PHE A 366 -10.82 -3.38 1.56
N ASN A 367 -10.61 -4.08 0.43
CA ASN A 367 -10.93 -5.51 0.33
C ASN A 367 -10.08 -6.35 1.31
N MET A 368 -8.84 -5.96 1.55
CA MET A 368 -7.99 -6.61 2.55
C MET A 368 -8.53 -6.39 3.97
N LEU A 369 -9.06 -5.21 4.29
CA LEU A 369 -9.71 -4.94 5.58
C LEU A 369 -10.96 -5.82 5.78
N ILE A 370 -11.81 -5.94 4.75
CA ILE A 370 -12.99 -6.82 4.78
C ILE A 370 -12.57 -8.27 5.05
N THR A 371 -11.61 -8.78 4.28
CA THR A 371 -11.15 -10.17 4.38
C THR A 371 -10.42 -10.44 5.69
N CYS A 372 -9.60 -9.52 6.19
CA CYS A 372 -8.95 -9.65 7.51
C CYS A 372 -9.98 -9.65 8.66
N SER A 373 -10.99 -8.79 8.60
CA SER A 373 -12.05 -8.75 9.62
C SER A 373 -12.86 -10.03 9.66
N TYR A 374 -13.20 -10.56 8.47
CA TYR A 374 -13.84 -11.86 8.32
C TYR A 374 -12.96 -13.01 8.83
N ALA A 375 -11.69 -13.05 8.41
CA ALA A 375 -10.76 -14.10 8.78
C ALA A 375 -10.51 -14.11 10.29
N ASN A 376 -10.35 -12.94 10.92
CA ASN A 376 -10.23 -12.80 12.37
C ASN A 376 -11.42 -13.43 13.09
N ALA A 377 -12.64 -13.08 12.69
CA ALA A 377 -13.85 -13.62 13.30
C ALA A 377 -13.97 -15.14 13.21
N ILE A 378 -13.50 -15.72 12.10
CA ILE A 378 -13.49 -17.17 11.89
C ILE A 378 -12.41 -17.84 12.72
N CYS A 379 -11.20 -17.28 12.73
CA CYS A 379 -10.10 -17.85 13.49
C CYS A 379 -10.36 -17.76 15.00
N GLU A 380 -10.95 -16.68 15.50
CA GLU A 380 -11.39 -16.61 16.89
C GLU A 380 -12.38 -17.73 17.22
N LYS A 381 -13.39 -17.92 16.37
CA LYS A 381 -14.43 -18.94 16.57
C LYS A 381 -13.89 -20.38 16.49
N TYR A 382 -13.00 -20.68 15.55
CA TYR A 382 -12.59 -22.07 15.28
C TYR A 382 -11.23 -22.46 15.87
N LEU A 383 -10.33 -21.50 16.08
CA LEU A 383 -8.99 -21.72 16.61
C LEU A 383 -8.87 -21.25 18.06
N ASN A 384 -9.19 -19.99 18.36
CA ASN A 384 -8.93 -19.42 19.69
C ASN A 384 -9.73 -20.12 20.79
N GLU A 385 -10.99 -20.51 20.54
CA GLU A 385 -11.80 -21.30 21.48
C GLU A 385 -11.13 -22.64 21.89
N ARG A 386 -10.14 -23.13 21.13
CA ARG A 386 -9.46 -24.41 21.35
C ARG A 386 -8.02 -24.24 21.87
N ILE A 387 -7.54 -23.01 22.00
CA ILE A 387 -6.19 -22.69 22.50
C ILE A 387 -6.35 -22.14 23.91
N GLU A 388 -5.71 -22.77 24.89
CA GLU A 388 -5.76 -22.31 26.29
C GLU A 388 -5.19 -20.89 26.40
N GLY A 389 -6.00 -19.96 26.92
CA GLY A 389 -5.61 -18.57 27.15
C GLY A 389 -5.67 -17.64 25.93
N ALA A 390 -6.20 -18.09 24.78
CA ALA A 390 -6.37 -17.22 23.62
C ALA A 390 -7.58 -16.28 23.78
N GLU A 391 -7.38 -14.98 23.56
CA GLU A 391 -8.44 -13.99 23.63
C GLU A 391 -9.48 -14.19 22.49
N THR A 392 -10.74 -14.08 22.85
CA THR A 392 -11.89 -14.07 21.93
C THR A 392 -12.59 -12.71 22.00
N ASN A 393 -13.25 -12.30 20.92
CA ASN A 393 -13.95 -11.00 20.84
C ASN A 393 -13.01 -9.80 20.98
N ILE A 394 -11.82 -9.90 20.39
CA ILE A 394 -10.80 -8.84 20.42
C ILE A 394 -11.36 -7.56 19.78
N GLY A 395 -11.23 -6.43 20.48
CA GLY A 395 -11.74 -5.12 20.05
C GLY A 395 -13.23 -4.90 20.31
N LEU A 396 -13.94 -5.88 20.89
CA LEU A 396 -15.33 -5.71 21.34
C LEU A 396 -15.41 -5.41 22.83
N ARG A 397 -16.51 -4.77 23.24
CA ARG A 397 -16.81 -4.50 24.64
C ARG A 397 -16.83 -5.81 25.46
N PRO A 398 -16.18 -5.85 26.64
CA PRO A 398 -16.29 -6.97 27.57
C PRO A 398 -17.75 -7.24 27.95
N GLU A 399 -18.16 -8.51 28.01
CA GLU A 399 -19.54 -8.90 28.35
C GLU A 399 -19.90 -8.62 29.82
N ASP A 400 -18.90 -8.48 30.70
CA ASP A 400 -19.01 -8.21 32.13
C ASP A 400 -19.00 -6.72 32.48
N TRP A 401 -19.00 -5.83 31.47
CA TRP A 401 -19.00 -4.39 31.70
C TRP A 401 -20.41 -3.86 32.02
N ASP A 402 -20.60 -3.36 33.25
CA ASP A 402 -21.84 -2.70 33.67
C ASP A 402 -21.79 -1.21 33.31
N ASP A 403 -22.72 -0.76 32.46
CA ASP A 403 -22.86 0.63 32.01
C ASP A 403 -23.22 1.61 33.17
N THR A 404 -23.48 1.11 34.39
CA THR A 404 -23.85 1.92 35.56
C THR A 404 -22.67 2.38 36.45
N VAL A 405 -21.43 1.97 36.17
CA VAL A 405 -20.29 2.14 37.11
C VAL A 405 -19.38 3.35 36.79
N TYR A 406 -19.68 4.18 35.79
CA TYR A 406 -18.86 5.37 35.48
C TYR A 406 -19.68 6.66 35.52
N LEU A 407 -19.79 7.26 36.70
CA LEU A 407 -19.99 8.70 36.83
C LEU A 407 -18.58 9.31 36.83
N PRO A 408 -18.16 10.07 35.82
CA PRO A 408 -16.99 10.91 36.00
C PRO A 408 -17.33 11.83 37.18
N GLU A 409 -16.57 11.73 38.27
CA GLU A 409 -16.50 12.85 39.22
C GLU A 409 -15.98 14.01 38.37
N ASP A 410 -16.85 15.00 38.13
CA ASP A 410 -16.43 16.25 37.55
C ASP A 410 -15.32 16.77 38.47
N ASP A 411 -14.08 16.77 37.99
CA ASP A 411 -12.96 17.48 38.61
C ASP A 411 -13.26 18.99 38.52
N GLU A 412 -14.22 19.47 39.30
CA GLU A 412 -14.28 20.86 39.77
C GLU A 412 -13.30 21.01 40.92
N ASP A 413 -12.09 21.50 40.63
CA ASP A 413 -11.29 22.34 41.54
C ASP A 413 -10.26 23.19 40.76
#